data_AF-A0A7W8L7M4-F1
#
_entry.id   AF-A0A7W8L7M4-F1
#
_cell.length_a   1.000
_cell.length_b   1.000
_cell.length_c   1.000
_cell.angle_alpha   90.00
_cell.angle_beta   90.00
_cell.angle_gamma   90.00
#
_symmetry.space_group_name_H-M   'P 1'
#
loop_
_entity.id
_entity.type
_entity.pdbx_description
1 polymer ?
#
loop_
_entity_poly.entity_id
_entity_poly.type
_entity_poly.pdbx_seq_one_letter_code
_entity_poly.pdbx_strand_id
1 'polypeptide(L)'
;MLADGLFNAGHVIGPRAEFPDGATPDHLPAEFTISLTAAGEAPVSLEGRHPDGNVLLPIAWLANFLSERGLGLQAGQAVITGSYAGALELPLGRQLDIGFGALGALPIRFLFLNRSP
;
A
#
# COMPACT_ATOMS: atom_id res chain seq x y z
N MET A 1 0.60 -13.48 -13.99
CA MET A 1 0.08 -12.34 -13.22
C MET A 1 -1.44 -12.24 -13.32
N LEU A 2 -2.07 -12.07 -14.49
CA LEU A 2 -3.54 -11.86 -14.47
C LEU A 2 -4.32 -13.09 -13.94
N ALA A 3 -3.97 -14.29 -14.39
CA ALA A 3 -4.65 -15.52 -13.98
C ALA A 3 -4.39 -15.97 -12.52
N ASP A 4 -3.34 -15.42 -11.87
CA ASP A 4 -2.97 -15.72 -10.48
C ASP A 4 -3.51 -14.68 -9.49
N GLY A 5 -4.50 -13.88 -9.90
CA GLY A 5 -5.08 -12.84 -9.06
C GLY A 5 -4.15 -11.65 -8.86
N LEU A 6 -3.27 -11.35 -9.82
CA LEU A 6 -2.27 -10.28 -9.75
C LEU A 6 -1.32 -10.43 -8.55
N PHE A 7 -0.96 -11.67 -8.21
CA PHE A 7 -0.13 -12.00 -7.03
C PHE A 7 -0.74 -11.56 -5.68
N ASN A 8 -2.04 -11.28 -5.61
CA ASN A 8 -2.69 -10.92 -4.36
C ASN A 8 -2.85 -12.13 -3.44
N ALA A 9 -2.22 -12.09 -2.26
CA ALA A 9 -2.40 -13.08 -1.19
C ALA A 9 -3.20 -12.53 0.01
N GLY A 10 -3.08 -11.24 0.28
CA GLY A 10 -3.75 -10.55 1.38
C GLY A 10 -3.39 -9.07 1.38
N HIS A 11 -4.12 -8.29 2.19
CA HIS A 11 -3.86 -6.86 2.36
C HIS A 11 -4.01 -6.47 3.82
N VAL A 12 -3.23 -5.48 4.25
CA VAL A 12 -3.33 -4.86 5.57
C VAL A 12 -3.63 -3.38 5.34
N ILE A 13 -4.73 -2.88 5.89
CA ILE A 13 -5.08 -1.46 5.84
C ILE A 13 -4.64 -0.83 7.16
N GLY A 14 -3.77 0.17 7.06
CA GLY A 14 -3.28 0.92 8.22
C GLY A 14 -4.31 1.92 8.77
N PRO A 15 -3.86 2.77 9.70
CA PRO A 15 -4.65 3.91 10.17
C PRO A 15 -5.10 4.80 9.00
N ARG A 16 -6.17 5.57 9.23
CA ARG A 16 -6.61 6.57 8.26
C ARG A 16 -5.51 7.62 8.07
N ALA A 17 -5.10 7.86 6.83
CA ALA A 17 -4.24 8.98 6.50
C ALA A 17 -4.99 10.29 6.77
N GLU A 18 -4.38 11.19 7.53
CA GLU A 18 -4.92 12.52 7.77
C GLU A 18 -4.52 13.47 6.64
N PHE A 19 -5.46 14.33 6.26
CA PHE A 19 -5.28 15.32 5.22
C PHE A 19 -5.39 16.70 5.85
N PRO A 20 -4.57 17.68 5.42
CA PRO A 20 -4.83 19.07 5.74
C PRO A 20 -6.26 19.47 5.35
N ASP A 21 -6.87 20.37 6.10
CA ASP A 21 -8.23 20.83 5.80
C ASP A 21 -8.34 21.34 4.36
N GLY A 22 -9.33 20.82 3.63
CA GLY A 22 -9.57 21.16 2.22
C GLY A 22 -8.72 20.38 1.21
N ALA A 23 -7.77 19.54 1.64
CA ALA A 23 -7.05 18.67 0.73
C ALA A 23 -7.95 17.54 0.19
N THR A 24 -7.79 17.25 -1.09
CA THR A 24 -8.43 16.14 -1.79
C THR A 24 -7.41 15.01 -2.01
N PRO A 25 -7.85 13.79 -2.36
CA PRO A 25 -6.92 12.70 -2.69
C PRO A 25 -5.92 13.01 -3.81
N ASP A 26 -6.21 13.99 -4.68
CA ASP A 26 -5.29 14.46 -5.73
C ASP A 26 -4.03 15.14 -5.16
N HIS A 27 -4.10 15.60 -3.91
CA HIS A 27 -2.97 16.19 -3.20
C HIS A 27 -2.08 15.14 -2.53
N LEU A 28 -2.39 13.85 -2.67
CA LEU A 28 -1.51 12.79 -2.17
C LEU A 28 -0.17 12.84 -2.91
N PRO A 29 0.96 12.77 -2.19
CA PRO A 29 2.27 12.84 -2.82
C PRO A 29 2.49 11.65 -3.75
N ALA A 30 2.94 11.96 -4.96
CA ALA A 30 3.42 10.97 -5.93
C ALA A 30 4.67 10.24 -5.42
N GLU A 31 5.44 10.91 -4.54
CA GLU A 31 6.73 10.46 -4.05
C GLU A 31 6.85 10.74 -2.55
N PHE A 32 7.35 9.78 -1.80
CA PHE A 32 7.71 9.97 -0.40
C PHE A 32 8.70 8.89 0.05
N THR A 33 9.46 9.19 1.08
CA THR A 33 10.35 8.22 1.70
C THR A 33 9.55 7.14 2.42
N ILE A 34 9.81 5.88 2.09
CA ILE A 34 9.34 4.72 2.85
C ILE A 34 10.45 4.30 3.80
N SER A 35 10.17 4.34 5.10
CA SER A 35 11.12 3.89 6.12
C SER A 35 10.72 2.53 6.67
N LEU A 36 11.72 1.68 6.93
CA LEU A 36 11.56 0.40 7.59
C LEU A 36 12.46 0.38 8.81
N THR A 37 11.87 0.23 9.99
CA THR A 37 12.62 0.12 11.25
C THR A 37 12.22 -1.13 12.01
N ALA A 38 13.21 -1.95 12.35
CA ALA A 38 13.07 -3.11 13.22
C ALA A 38 14.08 -3.01 14.38
N ALA A 39 13.67 -3.47 15.56
CA ALA A 39 14.52 -3.39 16.75
C ALA A 39 15.83 -4.17 16.56
N GLY A 40 16.96 -3.48 16.72
CA GLY A 40 18.31 -4.06 16.58
C GLY A 40 18.84 -4.11 15.14
N GLU A 41 18.14 -3.54 14.17
CA GLU A 41 18.59 -3.44 12.78
C GLU A 41 18.82 -1.97 12.39
N ALA A 42 19.70 -1.74 11.41
CA ALA A 42 19.88 -0.42 10.85
C ALA A 42 18.60 -0.01 10.10
N PRO A 43 18.07 1.21 10.31
CA PRO A 43 16.94 1.71 9.55
C PRO A 43 17.21 1.66 8.04
N VAL A 44 16.21 1.21 7.28
CA VAL A 44 16.24 1.24 5.81
C VAL A 44 15.33 2.35 5.32
N SER A 45 15.79 3.10 4.33
CA SER A 45 15.05 4.18 3.68
C SER A 45 14.98 3.90 2.18
N LEU A 46 13.78 3.96 1.62
CA LEU A 46 13.49 3.70 0.22
C LEU A 46 12.82 4.93 -0.40
N GLU A 47 13.20 5.25 -1.62
CA GLU A 47 12.53 6.27 -2.44
C GLU A 47 11.23 5.69 -2.98
N GLY A 48 10.10 6.00 -2.32
CA GLY A 48 8.78 5.56 -2.77
C GLY A 48 8.27 6.44 -3.91
N ARG A 49 7.76 5.82 -4.98
CA ARG A 49 7.17 6.51 -6.13
C ARG A 49 5.93 5.77 -6.64
N HIS A 50 4.81 6.48 -6.75
CA HIS A 50 3.61 5.92 -7.37
C HIS A 50 3.89 5.64 -8.86
N PRO A 51 3.58 4.43 -9.37
CA PRO A 51 3.93 4.04 -10.74
C PRO A 51 3.31 4.94 -11.81
N ASP A 52 2.08 5.40 -11.58
CA ASP A 52 1.37 6.32 -12.48
C ASP A 52 1.58 7.81 -12.12
N GLY A 53 2.41 8.13 -11.11
CA GLY A 53 2.64 9.51 -10.66
C GLY A 53 1.46 10.18 -9.94
N ASN A 54 0.28 9.57 -9.91
CA ASN A 54 -0.87 10.04 -9.14
C ASN A 54 -1.80 8.84 -8.79
N VAL A 55 -2.32 8.81 -7.56
CA VAL A 55 -3.16 7.70 -7.05
C VAL A 55 -4.53 7.61 -7.71
N LEU A 56 -5.05 8.71 -8.28
CA LEU A 56 -6.39 8.77 -8.87
C LEU A 56 -6.44 8.23 -10.31
N LEU A 57 -5.32 8.28 -11.04
CA LEU A 57 -5.24 7.76 -12.41
C LEU A 57 -5.64 6.28 -12.54
N PRO A 58 -5.09 5.34 -11.74
CA PRO A 58 -5.51 3.94 -11.80
C PRO A 58 -6.96 3.74 -11.36
N ILE A 59 -7.51 4.59 -10.48
CA ILE A 59 -8.91 4.53 -10.07
C ILE A 59 -9.83 4.91 -11.23
N ALA A 60 -9.52 6.01 -11.93
CA ALA A 60 -10.28 6.45 -13.10
C ALA A 60 -10.25 5.39 -14.22
N TRP A 61 -9.07 4.80 -14.46
CA TRP A 61 -8.93 3.69 -15.39
C TRP A 61 -9.79 2.49 -14.99
N LEU A 62 -9.72 2.07 -13.72
CA LEU A 62 -10.48 0.92 -13.22
C LEU A 62 -11.99 1.15 -13.33
N ALA A 63 -12.48 2.36 -13.01
CA ALA A 63 -13.88 2.71 -13.13
C ALA A 63 -14.38 2.59 -14.58
N ASN A 64 -13.61 3.12 -15.53
CA ASN A 64 -13.93 3.02 -16.96
C ASN A 64 -13.89 1.57 -17.44
N PHE A 65 -12.86 0.82 -17.06
CA PHE A 65 -12.70 -0.59 -17.41
C PHE A 65 -13.87 -1.45 -16.91
N LEU A 66 -14.36 -1.20 -15.70
CA LEU A 66 -15.52 -1.89 -15.15
C LEU A 66 -16.82 -1.49 -15.86
N SER A 67 -16.97 -0.20 -16.17
CA SER A 67 -18.15 0.35 -16.85
C SER A 67 -18.37 -0.29 -18.22
N GLU A 68 -17.31 -0.50 -19.01
CA GLU A 68 -17.36 -1.22 -20.29
C GLU A 68 -17.91 -2.66 -20.17
N ARG A 69 -17.92 -3.23 -18.97
CA ARG A 69 -18.40 -4.58 -18.66
C ARG A 69 -19.75 -4.58 -17.92
N GLY A 70 -20.41 -3.43 -17.83
CA GLY A 70 -21.66 -3.25 -17.09
C GLY A 70 -21.48 -3.36 -15.56
N LEU A 71 -20.27 -3.18 -15.06
CA LEU A 71 -19.93 -3.19 -13.64
C LEU A 71 -19.57 -1.77 -13.17
N GLY A 72 -19.55 -1.56 -11.85
CA GLY A 72 -19.13 -0.29 -11.27
C GLY A 72 -18.52 -0.48 -9.88
N LEU A 73 -17.62 0.43 -9.51
CA LEU A 73 -17.10 0.51 -8.14
C LEU A 73 -18.23 0.83 -7.16
N GLN A 74 -18.19 0.21 -5.99
CA GLN A 74 -19.17 0.35 -4.92
C GLN A 74 -18.55 1.05 -3.72
N ALA A 75 -19.34 1.87 -3.03
CA ALA A 75 -18.91 2.51 -1.80
C ALA A 75 -18.49 1.46 -0.76
N GLY A 76 -17.37 1.73 -0.08
CA GLY A 76 -16.78 0.81 0.92
C GLY A 76 -15.79 -0.21 0.34
N GLN A 77 -15.62 -0.30 -0.99
CA GLN A 77 -14.55 -1.12 -1.57
C GLN A 77 -13.18 -0.48 -1.35
N ALA A 78 -12.19 -1.32 -1.04
CA ALA A 78 -10.77 -0.94 -1.05
C ALA A 78 -10.16 -1.23 -2.42
N VAL A 79 -9.37 -0.28 -2.95
CA VAL A 79 -8.65 -0.40 -4.22
C VAL A 79 -7.16 -0.16 -3.96
N ILE A 80 -6.30 -1.09 -4.42
CA ILE A 80 -4.85 -0.91 -4.40
C ILE A 80 -4.46 -0.20 -5.70
N THR A 81 -3.92 1.02 -5.59
CA THR A 81 -3.67 1.90 -6.76
C THR A 81 -2.30 1.68 -7.39
N GLY A 82 -1.38 0.99 -6.71
CA GLY A 82 -0.04 0.73 -7.19
C GLY A 82 0.95 0.66 -6.03
N SER A 83 2.05 -0.08 -6.20
CA SER A 83 3.09 -0.15 -5.18
C SER A 83 4.07 1.00 -5.34
N TYR A 84 4.37 1.69 -4.24
CA TYR A 84 5.38 2.75 -4.21
C TYR A 84 6.82 2.22 -4.16
N ALA A 85 7.04 0.99 -3.68
CA ALA A 85 8.37 0.41 -3.47
C ALA A 85 8.53 -1.00 -4.08
N GLY A 86 7.60 -1.41 -4.95
CA GLY A 86 7.59 -2.76 -5.50
C GLY A 86 7.32 -3.82 -4.44
N ALA A 87 7.99 -4.97 -4.54
CA ALA A 87 7.94 -6.05 -3.57
C ALA A 87 9.16 -5.98 -2.65
N LEU A 88 8.93 -6.08 -1.34
CA LEU A 88 9.97 -5.98 -0.31
C LEU A 88 10.08 -7.31 0.43
N GLU A 89 11.30 -7.74 0.70
CA GLU A 89 11.56 -8.85 1.63
C GLU A 89 11.55 -8.30 3.06
N LEU A 90 10.64 -8.81 3.89
CA LEU A 90 10.45 -8.35 5.27
C LEU A 90 10.81 -9.45 6.27
N PRO A 91 11.42 -9.10 7.42
CA PRO A 91 11.81 -10.09 8.42
C PRO A 91 10.60 -10.70 9.12
N LEU A 92 10.62 -12.02 9.31
CA LEU A 92 9.64 -12.73 10.14
C LEU A 92 10.03 -12.68 11.63
N GLY A 93 9.01 -12.80 12.49
CA GLY A 93 9.14 -12.92 13.93
C GLY A 93 9.45 -11.63 14.68
N ARG A 94 9.62 -10.50 13.97
CA ARG A 94 10.05 -9.21 14.54
C ARG A 94 8.99 -8.13 14.40
N GLN A 95 8.98 -7.19 15.33
CA GLN A 95 8.20 -5.95 15.19
C GLN A 95 8.90 -5.08 14.14
N LEU A 96 8.13 -4.63 13.16
CA LEU A 96 8.52 -3.75 12.08
C LEU A 96 7.61 -2.53 12.11
N ASP A 97 8.18 -1.34 12.09
CA ASP A 97 7.44 -0.10 11.86
C ASP A 97 7.73 0.37 10.44
N ILE A 98 6.69 0.49 9.62
CA ILE A 98 6.75 0.96 8.23
C ILE A 98 6.26 2.40 8.20
N GLY A 99 7.12 3.35 7.85
CA GLY A 99 6.75 4.76 7.67
C GLY A 99 6.44 5.12 6.22
N PHE A 100 5.47 6.00 6.01
CA PHE A 100 5.00 6.49 4.71
C PHE A 100 5.15 8.01 4.62
N GLY A 101 6.34 8.53 4.96
CA GLY A 101 6.57 9.97 5.09
C GLY A 101 5.57 10.64 6.04
N ALA A 102 4.96 11.74 5.60
CA ALA A 102 3.95 12.47 6.37
C ALA A 102 2.58 11.75 6.47
N LEU A 103 2.36 10.67 5.71
CA LEU A 103 1.08 9.94 5.69
C LEU A 103 0.90 9.03 6.92
N GLY A 104 1.95 8.86 7.73
CA GLY A 104 1.93 8.11 8.97
C GLY A 104 2.78 6.85 8.93
N ALA A 105 2.52 5.94 9.87
CA ALA A 105 3.26 4.70 10.02
C ALA A 105 2.33 3.52 10.35
N LEU A 106 2.78 2.32 10.00
CA LEU A 106 2.10 1.05 10.25
C LEU A 106 3.03 0.12 11.06
N PRO A 107 2.76 -0.08 12.36
CA PRO A 107 3.38 -1.15 13.12
C PRO A 107 2.83 -2.50 12.66
N ILE A 108 3.71 -3.44 12.31
CA ILE A 108 3.33 -4.78 11.86
C ILE A 108 4.34 -5.83 12.34
N ARG A 109 3.85 -7.04 12.58
CA ARG A 109 4.69 -8.21 12.87
C ARG A 109 4.19 -9.41 12.09
N PHE A 110 5.04 -9.94 11.23
CA PHE A 110 4.78 -11.21 10.55
C PHE A 110 5.24 -12.37 11.44
N LEU A 111 4.37 -13.33 11.71
CA LEU A 111 4.68 -14.50 12.54
C LEU A 111 5.15 -15.67 11.68
N PHE A 112 5.97 -16.54 12.25
CA PHE A 112 6.19 -17.85 11.66
C PHE A 112 4.89 -18.64 11.69
N LEU A 113 4.53 -19.24 10.57
CA LEU A 113 3.44 -20.21 10.55
C LEU A 113 3.91 -21.47 11.28
N ASN A 114 3.44 -21.68 12.51
CA ASN A 114 3.56 -22.98 13.15
C ASN A 114 2.65 -23.94 12.37
N ARG A 115 3.24 -24.75 11.49
CA ARG A 115 2.55 -25.93 10.98
C ARG A 115 2.62 -26.97 12.10
N SER A 116 1.48 -27.23 12.75
CA SER A 116 1.33 -28.46 13.51
C SER A 116 1.59 -29.65 12.55
N PRO A 117 2.34 -30.67 12.99
CA PRO A 117 2.63 -31.85 12.17
C PRO A 117 1.36 -32.61 11.78
#